data_AF-B9CNP6-F1
#
_entry.id   AF-B9CNP6-F1
#
_cell.length_a   1.000
_cell.length_b   1.000
_cell.length_c   1.000
_cell.angle_alpha   90.00
_cell.angle_beta   90.00
_cell.angle_gamma   90.00
#
_symmetry.space_group_name_H-M   'P 1'
#
loop_
_entity.id
_entity.type
_entity.pdbx_description
1 polymer ?
#
loop_
_entity_poly.entity_id
_entity_poly.type
_entity_poly.pdbx_seq_one_letter_code
_entity_poly.pdbx_strand_id
1 'polypeptide(L)'
;MDVMPLSDVSDMHVSSHCEKLFSSDFCQEFIGAFVRCAAGVVAGIKPGALYSFEVVPHCESCLSRVCPAVQYRAMMCDFAREVELFGVKIVPISPLHKRIHFLVYRTEHVKSIISKKQSWEFLRERGFTSSSWQDIMRDFRVRLTRYHCGLSQEYPHEIGLILGYPLEDVKGFISGARETCRGPWRAYGNAAAAQASFERLAFIERAFRTRFSQGESLFELLQSAGDTKVSAA
;
A
#
# COMPACT_ATOMS: atom_id res chain seq x y z
N MET A 1 43.60 -22.57 40.45
CA MET A 1 42.20 -22.86 40.81
C MET A 1 41.55 -21.52 41.15
N ASP A 2 41.45 -20.56 40.21
CA ASP A 2 40.58 -20.58 39.01
C ASP A 2 39.11 -20.70 39.47
N VAL A 3 38.14 -19.82 39.17
CA VAL A 3 37.88 -18.98 37.99
C VAL A 3 36.87 -17.88 38.41
N MET A 4 36.99 -16.67 37.85
CA MET A 4 35.90 -15.67 37.78
C MET A 4 34.76 -16.15 36.88
N PRO A 5 33.48 -15.79 37.12
CA PRO A 5 32.54 -15.57 36.02
C PRO A 5 32.32 -14.05 35.89
N LEU A 6 32.95 -13.40 34.90
CA LEU A 6 32.43 -13.14 33.55
C LEU A 6 31.09 -12.40 33.55
N SER A 7 31.20 -11.13 33.19
CA SER A 7 30.18 -10.19 32.74
C SER A 7 29.44 -10.66 31.49
N ASP A 8 28.26 -10.04 31.31
CA ASP A 8 27.57 -9.81 30.04
C ASP A 8 27.24 -11.01 29.15
N VAL A 9 25.95 -11.34 29.11
CA VAL A 9 25.33 -11.65 27.82
C VAL A 9 24.27 -10.59 27.61
N SER A 10 24.71 -9.55 26.90
CA SER A 10 23.85 -8.62 26.20
C SER A 10 22.80 -9.39 25.41
N ASP A 11 21.55 -8.93 25.51
CA ASP A 11 20.47 -9.26 24.59
C ASP A 11 20.91 -8.90 23.16
N MET A 12 21.54 -9.85 22.49
CA MET A 12 21.62 -9.85 21.04
C MET A 12 20.22 -10.14 20.54
N HIS A 13 19.42 -9.08 20.36
CA HIS A 13 18.37 -9.09 19.37
C HIS A 13 19.02 -9.48 18.04
N VAL A 14 18.95 -10.76 17.70
CA VAL A 14 19.40 -11.26 16.40
C VAL A 14 18.39 -10.73 15.41
N SER A 15 18.71 -9.54 14.89
CA SER A 15 17.99 -8.88 13.83
C SER A 15 17.66 -9.91 12.74
N SER A 16 16.38 -10.07 12.43
CA SER A 16 15.92 -11.05 11.47
C SER A 16 16.64 -10.84 10.13
N HIS A 17 16.84 -11.89 9.33
CA HIS A 17 17.47 -11.77 8.01
C HIS A 17 16.79 -10.69 7.14
N CYS A 18 15.49 -10.45 7.36
CA CYS A 18 14.69 -9.44 6.70
C CYS A 18 15.03 -8.00 7.13
N GLU A 19 15.34 -7.75 8.40
CA GLU A 19 15.77 -6.42 8.87
C GLU A 19 17.12 -5.99 8.29
N LYS A 20 18.05 -6.93 8.08
CA LYS A 20 19.34 -6.65 7.44
C LYS A 20 19.18 -6.22 5.97
N LEU A 21 18.21 -6.81 5.26
CA LEU A 21 17.91 -6.50 3.85
C LEU A 21 17.43 -5.06 3.63
N PHE A 22 16.76 -4.46 4.62
CA PHE A 22 16.19 -3.11 4.51
C PHE A 22 16.88 -2.06 5.39
N SER A 23 18.12 -2.32 5.80
CA SER A 23 18.87 -1.47 6.74
C SER A 23 19.38 -0.15 6.15
N SER A 24 19.38 0.03 4.83
CA SER A 24 19.83 1.30 4.22
C SER A 24 18.87 2.45 4.52
N ASP A 25 19.40 3.66 4.70
CA ASP A 25 18.61 4.89 4.95
C ASP A 25 17.50 5.07 3.90
N PHE A 26 17.81 4.75 2.65
CA PHE A 26 16.86 4.80 1.55
C PHE A 26 15.70 3.79 1.71
N CYS A 27 16.01 2.54 2.09
CA CYS A 27 14.97 1.54 2.38
C CYS A 27 14.08 1.99 3.54
N GLN A 28 14.66 2.59 4.58
CA GLN A 28 13.91 3.11 5.72
C GLN A 28 13.01 4.29 5.33
N GLU A 29 13.47 5.18 4.46
CA GLU A 29 12.62 6.26 3.92
C GLU A 29 11.44 5.70 3.12
N PHE A 30 11.70 4.70 2.27
CA PHE A 30 10.66 4.03 1.49
C PHE A 30 9.64 3.31 2.38
N ILE A 31 10.09 2.55 3.37
CA ILE A 31 9.24 1.87 4.35
C ILE A 31 8.44 2.89 5.15
N GLY A 32 9.07 3.99 5.60
CA GLY A 32 8.39 5.05 6.32
C GLY A 32 7.32 5.74 5.47
N ALA A 33 7.57 5.97 4.18
CA ALA A 33 6.55 6.46 3.25
C ALA A 33 5.40 5.45 3.08
N PHE A 34 5.72 4.16 2.92
CA PHE A 34 4.75 3.09 2.81
C PHE A 34 3.84 3.02 4.04
N VAL A 35 4.39 2.99 5.27
CA VAL A 35 3.60 2.96 6.50
C VAL A 35 2.77 4.23 6.66
N ARG A 36 3.33 5.41 6.40
CA ARG A 36 2.58 6.66 6.51
C ARG A 36 1.39 6.70 5.55
N CYS A 37 1.58 6.33 4.30
CA CYS A 37 0.57 6.48 3.26
C CYS A 37 -0.39 5.28 3.17
N ALA A 38 0.05 4.08 3.53
CA ALA A 38 -0.72 2.85 3.45
C ALA A 38 -1.05 2.26 4.83
N ALA A 39 -1.01 3.05 5.91
CA ALA A 39 -1.31 2.62 7.28
C ALA A 39 -2.62 1.82 7.37
N GLY A 40 -3.68 2.26 6.69
CA GLY A 40 -4.95 1.52 6.68
C GLY A 40 -4.86 0.15 6.03
N VAL A 41 -4.01 -0.02 5.00
CA VAL A 41 -3.74 -1.31 4.37
C VAL A 41 -2.86 -2.17 5.27
N VAL A 42 -1.80 -1.60 5.84
CA VAL A 42 -0.93 -2.28 6.82
C VAL A 42 -1.78 -2.82 7.97
N ALA A 43 -2.66 -1.99 8.54
CA ALA A 43 -3.56 -2.33 9.62
C ALA A 43 -4.71 -3.28 9.26
N GLY A 44 -4.87 -3.66 7.98
CA GLY A 44 -5.95 -4.54 7.54
C GLY A 44 -7.34 -3.92 7.52
N ILE A 45 -7.47 -2.60 7.74
CA ILE A 45 -8.79 -1.93 7.71
C ILE A 45 -9.16 -1.41 6.31
N LYS A 46 -8.17 -1.13 5.45
CA LYS A 46 -8.39 -0.73 4.06
C LYS A 46 -8.01 -1.84 3.08
N PRO A 47 -8.81 -2.05 2.01
CA PRO A 47 -8.46 -2.96 0.93
C PRO A 47 -7.28 -2.46 0.10
N GLY A 48 -7.14 -1.14 -0.06
CA GLY A 48 -6.09 -0.56 -0.88
C GLY A 48 -5.82 0.92 -0.59
N ALA A 49 -4.67 1.37 -1.08
CA ALA A 49 -4.16 2.73 -1.00
C ALA A 49 -3.37 3.08 -2.26
N LEU A 50 -3.38 4.36 -2.62
CA LEU A 50 -2.49 4.93 -3.61
C LEU A 50 -1.49 5.82 -2.88
N TYR A 51 -0.21 5.71 -3.20
CA TYR A 51 0.77 6.68 -2.71
C TYR A 51 1.88 6.91 -3.72
N SER A 52 2.55 8.04 -3.56
CA SER A 52 3.68 8.43 -4.37
C SER A 52 4.95 8.43 -3.55
N PHE A 53 6.04 8.01 -4.16
CA PHE A 53 7.36 8.06 -3.58
C PHE A 53 8.31 8.83 -4.51
N GLU A 54 9.05 9.77 -3.95
CA GLU A 54 10.02 10.56 -4.68
C GLU A 54 11.35 9.80 -4.74
N VAL A 55 11.84 9.58 -5.96
CA VAL A 55 13.13 8.99 -6.23
C VAL A 55 14.10 10.16 -6.35
N VAL A 56 14.95 10.36 -5.36
CA VAL A 56 16.00 11.38 -5.42
C VAL A 56 17.22 10.76 -6.12
N PRO A 57 17.54 11.15 -7.37
CA PRO A 57 18.73 10.64 -8.03
C PRO A 57 19.96 11.31 -7.41
N HIS A 58 20.68 10.61 -6.53
CA HIS A 58 22.04 11.01 -6.16
C HIS A 58 23.00 10.57 -7.26
N CYS A 59 23.15 11.39 -8.31
CA CYS A 59 24.23 11.21 -9.28
C CYS A 59 24.47 12.46 -10.13
N GLU A 60 25.32 13.38 -9.65
CA GLU A 60 25.82 14.47 -10.51
C GLU A 60 27.09 14.06 -11.30
N SER A 61 27.74 12.93 -11.00
CA SER A 61 29.06 12.60 -11.60
C SER A 61 29.40 11.09 -11.74
N CYS A 62 28.43 10.18 -11.82
CA CYS A 62 28.76 8.75 -11.76
C CYS A 62 29.50 8.24 -13.02
N LEU A 63 30.80 8.02 -12.85
CA LEU A 63 31.66 7.15 -13.67
C LEU A 63 31.60 5.66 -13.22
N SER A 64 30.71 5.33 -12.28
CA SER A 64 30.50 3.98 -11.70
C SER A 64 29.28 3.28 -12.30
N ARG A 65 29.43 1.99 -12.60
CA ARG A 65 28.64 1.18 -13.56
C ARG A 65 27.27 0.67 -13.09
N VAL A 66 26.63 1.25 -12.07
CA VAL A 66 25.29 0.79 -11.65
C VAL A 66 24.34 1.98 -11.49
N CYS A 67 23.37 2.06 -12.40
CA CYS A 67 22.34 3.08 -12.40
C CYS A 67 21.42 2.92 -11.17
N PRO A 68 21.09 4.00 -10.42
CA PRO A 68 20.14 3.96 -9.31
C PRO A 68 18.84 3.22 -9.65
N ALA A 69 18.34 3.35 -10.89
CA ALA A 69 17.14 2.65 -11.34
C ALA A 69 17.20 1.10 -11.18
N VAL A 70 18.39 0.49 -11.33
CA VAL A 70 18.57 -0.96 -11.20
C VAL A 70 18.52 -1.39 -9.73
N GLN A 71 19.17 -0.63 -8.84
CA GLN A 71 19.14 -0.87 -7.39
C GLN A 71 17.72 -0.71 -6.83
N TYR A 72 17.01 0.33 -7.28
CA TYR A 72 15.60 0.55 -6.92
C TYR A 72 14.74 -0.62 -7.35
N ARG A 73 14.94 -1.14 -8.57
CA ARG A 73 14.15 -2.27 -9.07
C ARG A 73 14.37 -3.53 -8.26
N ALA A 74 15.62 -3.85 -7.90
CA ALA A 74 15.93 -5.02 -7.08
C ALA A 74 15.31 -4.88 -5.68
N MET A 75 15.56 -3.76 -4.98
CA MET A 75 15.00 -3.48 -3.66
C MET A 75 13.47 -3.57 -3.68
N MET A 76 12.82 -2.94 -4.66
CA MET A 76 11.36 -2.96 -4.79
C MET A 76 10.81 -4.36 -5.03
N CYS A 77 11.52 -5.21 -5.81
CA CYS A 77 11.14 -6.61 -5.98
C CYS A 77 11.24 -7.37 -4.66
N ASP A 78 12.31 -7.17 -3.89
CA ASP A 78 12.49 -7.82 -2.59
C ASP A 78 11.41 -7.36 -1.60
N PHE A 79 11.22 -6.05 -1.46
CA PHE A 79 10.16 -5.47 -0.64
C PHE A 79 8.78 -6.01 -1.02
N ALA A 80 8.45 -6.03 -2.31
CA ALA A 80 7.17 -6.55 -2.79
C ALA A 80 6.95 -8.02 -2.43
N ARG A 81 8.00 -8.85 -2.53
CA ARG A 81 7.94 -10.27 -2.12
C ARG A 81 7.70 -10.41 -0.63
N GLU A 82 8.40 -9.63 0.19
CA GLU A 82 8.31 -9.70 1.65
C GLU A 82 6.93 -9.28 2.16
N VAL A 83 6.36 -8.17 1.67
CA VAL A 83 5.00 -7.76 2.09
C VAL A 83 3.91 -8.66 1.53
N GLU A 84 4.15 -9.37 0.42
CA GLU A 84 3.21 -10.35 -0.15
C GLU A 84 3.04 -11.58 0.76
N LEU A 85 4.04 -11.92 1.57
CA LEU A 85 3.92 -12.95 2.62
C LEU A 85 2.82 -12.61 3.65
N PHE A 86 2.50 -11.33 3.79
CA PHE A 86 1.44 -10.81 4.67
C PHE A 86 0.16 -10.45 3.91
N GLY A 87 0.00 -10.93 2.68
CA GLY A 87 -1.19 -10.74 1.84
C GLY A 87 -1.29 -9.35 1.18
N VAL A 88 -0.28 -8.50 1.34
CA VAL A 88 -0.21 -7.15 0.77
C VAL A 88 0.56 -7.17 -0.54
N LYS A 89 -0.02 -6.63 -1.60
CA LYS A 89 0.67 -6.40 -2.88
C LYS A 89 0.96 -4.92 -3.05
N ILE A 90 2.14 -4.61 -3.55
CA ILE A 90 2.53 -3.27 -3.98
C ILE A 90 2.91 -3.32 -5.45
N VAL A 91 2.27 -2.50 -6.28
CA VAL A 91 2.51 -2.48 -7.72
C VAL A 91 2.78 -1.06 -8.21
N PRO A 92 3.85 -0.82 -8.99
CA PRO A 92 4.05 0.47 -9.65
C PRO A 92 2.99 0.65 -10.75
N ILE A 93 2.40 1.84 -10.76
CA ILE A 93 1.36 2.31 -11.70
C ILE A 93 1.80 3.57 -12.46
N SER A 94 3.09 3.87 -12.47
CA SER A 94 3.70 4.93 -13.28
C SER A 94 5.11 4.52 -13.73
N PRO A 95 5.69 5.22 -14.72
CA PRO A 95 7.10 5.07 -15.06
C PRO A 95 8.03 5.35 -13.88
N LEU A 96 9.22 4.75 -13.92
CA LEU A 96 10.31 5.04 -12.99
C LEU A 96 11.00 6.34 -13.40
N HIS A 97 10.54 7.45 -12.83
CA HIS A 97 11.11 8.79 -12.98
C HIS A 97 11.32 9.41 -11.59
N LYS A 98 11.35 10.75 -11.49
CA LYS A 98 11.46 11.49 -10.22
C LYS A 98 10.41 11.07 -9.17
N ARG A 99 9.22 10.66 -9.60
CA ARG A 99 8.14 10.23 -8.70
C ARG A 99 7.50 8.96 -9.24
N ILE A 100 7.42 7.94 -8.38
CA ILE A 100 6.72 6.69 -8.68
C ILE A 100 5.38 6.70 -7.95
N HIS A 101 4.32 6.28 -8.62
CA HIS A 101 3.02 6.02 -8.04
C HIS A 101 2.85 4.52 -7.82
N PHE A 102 2.36 4.16 -6.64
CA PHE A 102 2.10 2.78 -6.24
C PHE A 102 0.62 2.59 -5.93
N LEU A 103 0.08 1.45 -6.39
CA LEU A 103 -1.14 0.88 -5.88
C LEU A 103 -0.76 -0.22 -4.88
N VAL A 104 -1.17 -0.06 -3.64
CA VAL A 104 -0.98 -1.02 -2.56
C VAL A 104 -2.32 -1.62 -2.22
N TYR A 105 -2.43 -2.94 -2.07
CA TYR A 105 -3.70 -3.56 -1.72
C TYR A 105 -3.55 -4.92 -1.03
N ARG A 106 -4.54 -5.29 -0.22
CA ARG A 106 -4.69 -6.65 0.33
C ARG A 106 -5.48 -7.52 -0.64
N THR A 107 -4.89 -8.65 -1.02
CA THR A 107 -5.41 -9.52 -2.09
C THR A 107 -6.84 -10.00 -1.79
N GLU A 108 -7.06 -10.58 -0.60
CA GLU A 108 -8.38 -11.13 -0.27
C GLU A 108 -9.45 -10.04 -0.09
N HIS A 109 -9.08 -8.84 0.39
CA HIS A 109 -10.03 -7.73 0.52
C HIS A 109 -10.50 -7.23 -0.83
N VAL A 110 -9.57 -7.00 -1.75
CA VAL A 110 -9.88 -6.58 -3.12
C VAL A 110 -10.72 -7.63 -3.85
N LYS A 111 -10.33 -8.90 -3.74
CA LYS A 111 -11.09 -10.02 -4.31
C LYS A 111 -12.51 -10.07 -3.77
N SER A 112 -12.69 -9.91 -2.45
CA SER A 112 -14.00 -9.84 -1.81
C SER A 112 -14.85 -8.68 -2.33
N ILE A 113 -14.26 -7.48 -2.45
CA ILE A 113 -14.96 -6.29 -2.96
C ILE A 113 -15.42 -6.46 -4.40
N ILE A 114 -14.52 -6.94 -5.28
CA ILE A 114 -14.81 -7.13 -6.69
C ILE A 114 -15.86 -8.23 -6.88
N SER A 115 -15.82 -9.30 -6.08
CA SER A 115 -16.74 -10.43 -6.19
C SER A 115 -18.18 -10.10 -5.75
N LYS A 116 -18.41 -8.95 -5.10
CA LYS A 116 -19.77 -8.48 -4.82
C LYS A 116 -20.48 -8.14 -6.12
N LYS A 117 -21.68 -8.70 -6.31
CA LYS A 117 -22.52 -8.50 -7.51
C LYS A 117 -22.62 -7.03 -7.93
N GLN A 118 -22.92 -6.13 -7.00
CA GLN A 118 -23.09 -4.71 -7.29
C GLN A 118 -21.80 -4.02 -7.75
N SER A 119 -20.65 -4.37 -7.14
CA SER A 119 -19.34 -3.87 -7.56
C SER A 119 -19.00 -4.37 -8.97
N TRP A 120 -19.25 -5.65 -9.22
CA TRP A 120 -18.97 -6.28 -10.51
C TRP A 120 -19.81 -5.68 -11.65
N GLU A 121 -21.12 -5.52 -11.42
CA GLU A 121 -22.05 -4.89 -12.37
C GLU A 121 -21.63 -3.45 -12.67
N PHE A 122 -21.34 -2.66 -11.62
CA PHE A 122 -20.85 -1.29 -11.79
C PHE A 122 -19.55 -1.24 -12.60
N LEU A 123 -18.55 -2.08 -12.29
CA LEU A 123 -17.30 -2.11 -13.04
C LEU A 123 -17.53 -2.48 -14.52
N ARG A 124 -18.42 -3.44 -14.80
CA ARG A 124 -18.81 -3.80 -16.17
C ARG A 124 -19.43 -2.62 -16.93
N GLU A 125 -20.35 -1.89 -16.31
CA GLU A 125 -20.96 -0.68 -16.88
C GLU A 125 -19.91 0.40 -17.21
N ARG A 126 -18.81 0.43 -16.45
CA ARG A 126 -17.67 1.36 -16.64
C ARG A 126 -16.58 0.79 -17.58
N GLY A 127 -16.90 -0.27 -18.31
CA GLY A 127 -16.07 -0.86 -19.35
C GLY A 127 -14.96 -1.77 -18.82
N PHE A 128 -15.03 -2.26 -17.58
CA PHE A 128 -14.19 -3.35 -17.09
C PHE A 128 -14.85 -4.68 -17.50
N THR A 129 -14.47 -5.21 -18.65
CA THR A 129 -15.14 -6.37 -19.28
C THR A 129 -14.53 -7.72 -18.90
N SER A 130 -13.51 -7.73 -18.05
CA SER A 130 -12.75 -8.94 -17.73
C SER A 130 -13.54 -9.94 -16.88
N SER A 131 -13.13 -11.22 -16.93
CA SER A 131 -13.84 -12.35 -16.31
C SER A 131 -13.37 -12.70 -14.91
N SER A 132 -12.26 -12.11 -14.42
CA SER A 132 -11.70 -12.37 -13.10
C SER A 132 -11.31 -11.09 -12.35
N TRP A 133 -11.20 -11.17 -11.03
CA TRP A 133 -10.73 -10.04 -10.22
C TRP A 133 -9.28 -9.67 -10.54
N GLN A 134 -8.45 -10.64 -10.92
CA GLN A 134 -7.06 -10.40 -11.33
C GLN A 134 -6.99 -9.57 -12.61
N ASP A 135 -7.87 -9.86 -13.57
CA ASP A 135 -7.91 -9.13 -14.83
C ASP A 135 -8.45 -7.71 -14.62
N ILE A 136 -9.44 -7.52 -13.74
CA ILE A 136 -9.90 -6.19 -13.33
C ILE A 136 -8.76 -5.37 -12.71
N MET A 137 -7.95 -5.99 -11.83
CA MET A 137 -6.78 -5.32 -11.25
C MET A 137 -5.70 -5.02 -12.30
N ARG A 138 -5.54 -5.88 -13.32
CA ARG A 138 -4.66 -5.61 -14.46
C ARG A 138 -5.17 -4.41 -15.26
N ASP A 139 -6.47 -4.32 -15.51
CA ASP A 139 -7.10 -3.21 -16.21
C ASP A 139 -6.91 -1.90 -15.44
N PHE A 140 -7.13 -1.89 -14.12
CA PHE A 140 -6.81 -0.74 -13.27
C PHE A 140 -5.36 -0.31 -13.42
N ARG A 141 -4.41 -1.25 -13.32
CA ARG A 141 -2.98 -0.96 -13.49
C ARG A 141 -2.68 -0.35 -14.86
N VAL A 142 -3.26 -0.88 -15.94
CA VAL A 142 -3.08 -0.35 -17.30
C VAL A 142 -3.65 1.07 -17.41
N ARG A 143 -4.89 1.31 -16.96
CA ARG A 143 -5.53 2.63 -17.03
C ARG A 143 -4.77 3.68 -16.22
N LEU A 144 -4.38 3.35 -14.98
CA LEU A 144 -3.57 4.24 -14.12
C LEU A 144 -2.20 4.53 -14.76
N THR A 145 -1.53 3.52 -15.30
CA THR A 145 -0.23 3.70 -15.97
C THR A 145 -0.37 4.62 -17.19
N ARG A 146 -1.39 4.41 -18.03
CA ARG A 146 -1.65 5.28 -19.18
C ARG A 146 -1.89 6.73 -18.77
N TYR A 147 -2.65 6.96 -17.69
CA TYR A 147 -2.87 8.29 -17.14
C TYR A 147 -1.55 8.94 -16.70
N HIS A 148 -0.75 8.25 -15.89
CA HIS A 148 0.53 8.78 -15.40
C HIS A 148 1.59 8.95 -16.51
N CYS A 149 1.48 8.22 -17.63
CA CYS A 149 2.31 8.43 -18.82
C CYS A 149 1.82 9.57 -19.73
N GLY A 150 0.69 10.22 -19.43
CA GLY A 150 0.07 11.23 -20.31
C GLY A 150 -0.58 10.64 -21.57
N LEU A 151 -0.73 9.31 -21.64
CA LEU A 151 -1.39 8.58 -22.74
C LEU A 151 -2.92 8.53 -22.59
N SER A 152 -3.44 9.05 -21.48
CA SER A 152 -4.86 9.23 -21.18
C SER A 152 -5.04 10.48 -20.33
N GLN A 153 -6.09 11.25 -20.61
CA GLN A 153 -6.52 12.35 -19.75
C GLN A 153 -7.53 11.90 -18.69
N GLU A 154 -8.14 10.73 -18.87
CA GLU A 154 -9.14 10.19 -17.98
C GLU A 154 -8.49 9.37 -16.86
N TYR A 155 -8.80 9.75 -15.62
CA TYR A 155 -8.42 9.00 -14.42
C TYR A 155 -9.50 7.97 -14.08
N PRO A 156 -9.14 6.69 -13.82
CA PRO A 156 -10.12 5.64 -13.51
C PRO A 156 -10.65 5.80 -12.08
N HIS A 157 -11.62 6.68 -11.87
CA HIS A 157 -12.19 6.99 -10.56
C HIS A 157 -12.91 5.81 -9.90
N GLU A 158 -13.22 4.75 -10.65
CA GLU A 158 -13.73 3.47 -10.12
C GLU A 158 -12.77 2.83 -9.11
N ILE A 159 -11.48 3.22 -9.15
CA ILE A 159 -10.46 2.76 -8.20
C ILE A 159 -10.88 3.02 -6.75
N GLY A 160 -11.78 3.98 -6.50
CA GLY A 160 -12.38 4.20 -5.18
C GLY A 160 -12.92 2.93 -4.52
N LEU A 161 -13.44 1.97 -5.30
CA LEU A 161 -13.85 0.66 -4.76
C LEU A 161 -12.67 -0.14 -4.20
N ILE A 162 -11.56 -0.14 -4.93
CA ILE A 162 -10.31 -0.82 -4.52
C ILE A 162 -9.68 -0.12 -3.32
N LEU A 163 -9.95 1.17 -3.14
CA LEU A 163 -9.57 1.95 -1.96
C LEU A 163 -10.52 1.76 -0.77
N GLY A 164 -11.62 1.03 -0.96
CA GLY A 164 -12.58 0.69 0.09
C GLY A 164 -13.64 1.74 0.35
N TYR A 165 -13.88 2.64 -0.61
CA TYR A 165 -14.99 3.59 -0.50
C TYR A 165 -16.32 2.88 -0.80
N PRO A 166 -17.41 3.24 -0.10
CA PRO A 166 -18.75 2.75 -0.40
C PRO A 166 -19.10 2.94 -1.88
N LEU A 167 -19.86 2.00 -2.45
CA LEU A 167 -20.22 2.05 -3.87
C LEU A 167 -21.03 3.30 -4.20
N GLU A 168 -21.94 3.71 -3.31
CA GLU A 168 -22.70 4.97 -3.47
C GLU A 168 -21.79 6.19 -3.53
N ASP A 169 -20.68 6.19 -2.78
CA ASP A 169 -19.75 7.31 -2.73
C ASP A 169 -18.91 7.40 -4.01
N VAL A 170 -18.48 6.24 -4.53
CA VAL A 170 -17.79 6.15 -5.82
C VAL A 170 -18.70 6.63 -6.95
N LYS A 171 -19.95 6.16 -6.97
CA LYS A 171 -20.94 6.58 -7.97
C LYS A 171 -21.23 8.08 -7.88
N GLY A 172 -21.47 8.59 -6.68
CA GLY A 172 -21.75 10.01 -6.44
C GLY A 172 -20.58 10.93 -6.83
N PHE A 173 -19.34 10.49 -6.59
CA PHE A 173 -18.15 11.21 -7.04
C PHE A 173 -18.07 11.29 -8.56
N ILE A 174 -18.25 10.15 -9.25
CA ILE A 174 -18.18 10.08 -10.72
C ILE A 174 -19.30 10.89 -11.37
N SER A 175 -20.51 10.86 -10.81
CA SER A 175 -21.65 11.58 -11.38
C SER A 175 -21.65 13.08 -11.08
N GLY A 176 -20.71 13.58 -10.26
CA GLY A 176 -20.70 14.98 -9.83
C GLY A 176 -21.88 15.36 -8.94
N ALA A 177 -22.41 14.41 -8.15
CA ALA A 177 -23.52 14.68 -7.25
C ALA A 177 -23.13 15.68 -6.13
N ARG A 178 -24.12 16.14 -5.35
CA ARG A 178 -23.87 16.94 -4.15
C ARG A 178 -23.43 16.02 -3.01
N GLU A 179 -22.25 16.25 -2.46
CA GLU A 179 -21.75 15.49 -1.31
C GLU A 179 -22.56 15.78 -0.04
N THR A 180 -22.69 14.78 0.82
CA THR A 180 -23.36 14.86 2.12
C THR A 180 -22.39 15.06 3.28
N CYS A 181 -21.16 14.57 3.13
CA CYS A 181 -20.08 14.69 4.11
C CYS A 181 -18.72 14.61 3.40
N ARG A 182 -17.68 15.18 4.02
CA ARG A 182 -16.31 15.19 3.47
C ARG A 182 -15.30 14.86 4.56
N GLY A 183 -14.41 13.94 4.24
CA GLY A 183 -13.26 13.54 5.07
C GLY A 183 -12.14 12.99 4.18
N PRO A 184 -11.55 11.82 4.50
CA PRO A 184 -10.56 11.15 3.64
C PRO A 184 -11.08 10.83 2.23
N TRP A 185 -12.40 10.72 2.06
CA TRP A 185 -13.08 10.77 0.76
C TRP A 185 -14.34 11.65 0.86
N ARG A 186 -14.96 11.92 -0.29
CA ARG A 186 -16.27 12.60 -0.36
C ARG A 186 -17.37 11.56 -0.26
N ALA A 187 -18.26 11.72 0.71
CA ALA A 187 -19.40 10.84 0.90
C ALA A 187 -20.68 11.43 0.33
N TYR A 188 -21.55 10.55 -0.14
CA TYR A 188 -22.79 10.86 -0.86
C TYR A 188 -23.99 10.12 -0.26
N GLY A 189 -23.75 9.14 0.62
CA GLY A 189 -24.77 8.46 1.42
C GLY A 189 -25.04 9.14 2.77
N ASN A 190 -25.19 8.34 3.83
CA ASN A 190 -25.47 8.81 5.18
C ASN A 190 -24.25 9.52 5.80
N ALA A 191 -24.39 10.83 6.06
CA ALA A 191 -23.32 11.67 6.59
C ALA A 191 -22.78 11.20 7.96
N ALA A 192 -23.65 10.76 8.87
CA ALA A 192 -23.24 10.30 10.20
C ALA A 192 -22.46 8.97 10.12
N ALA A 193 -22.90 8.04 9.26
CA ALA A 193 -22.19 6.78 9.03
C ALA A 193 -20.82 7.00 8.38
N ALA A 194 -20.73 7.95 7.44
CA ALA A 194 -19.48 8.35 6.81
C ALA A 194 -18.50 8.95 7.85
N GLN A 195 -18.98 9.87 8.68
CA GLN A 195 -18.19 10.49 9.74
C GLN A 195 -17.63 9.46 10.73
N ALA A 196 -18.46 8.52 11.19
CA ALA A 196 -18.01 7.43 12.05
C ALA A 196 -16.94 6.54 11.38
N SER A 197 -17.07 6.30 10.07
CA SER A 197 -16.08 5.55 9.29
C SER A 197 -14.75 6.30 9.18
N PHE A 198 -14.79 7.63 9.00
CA PHE A 198 -13.60 8.48 8.95
C PHE A 198 -12.85 8.47 10.28
N GLU A 199 -13.58 8.61 11.39
CA GLU A 199 -13.01 8.62 12.74
C GLU A 199 -12.36 7.28 13.07
N ARG A 200 -13.04 6.16 12.77
CA ARG A 200 -12.48 4.82 12.94
C ARG A 200 -11.20 4.63 12.13
N LEU A 201 -11.21 5.04 10.86
CA LEU A 201 -10.04 4.94 9.99
C LEU A 201 -8.88 5.78 10.56
N ALA A 202 -9.13 7.04 10.91
CA ALA A 202 -8.12 7.95 11.44
C ALA A 202 -7.52 7.46 12.76
N PHE A 203 -8.34 6.89 13.64
CA PHE A 203 -7.89 6.29 14.91
C PHE A 203 -6.91 5.14 14.67
N ILE A 204 -7.28 4.19 13.80
CA ILE A 204 -6.45 3.00 13.50
C ILE A 204 -5.17 3.39 12.77
N GLU A 205 -5.27 4.24 11.74
CA GLU A 205 -4.08 4.70 11.01
C GLU A 205 -3.10 5.44 11.91
N ARG A 206 -3.62 6.26 12.84
CA ARG A 206 -2.77 6.96 13.82
C ARG A 206 -2.07 5.97 14.73
N ALA A 207 -2.76 4.96 15.25
CA ALA A 207 -2.15 3.96 16.12
C ALA A 207 -0.97 3.23 15.43
N PHE A 208 -1.15 2.80 14.18
CA PHE A 208 -0.09 2.13 13.41
C PHE A 208 1.08 3.06 13.06
N ARG A 209 0.80 4.31 12.68
CA ARG A 209 1.84 5.33 12.45
C ARG A 209 2.63 5.63 13.72
N THR A 210 1.95 5.71 14.87
CA THR A 210 2.60 5.96 16.18
C THR A 210 3.49 4.80 16.58
N ARG A 211 3.00 3.56 16.49
CA ARG A 211 3.80 2.36 16.75
C ARG A 211 5.06 2.30 15.89
N PHE A 212 4.93 2.55 14.59
CA PHE A 212 6.09 2.65 13.69
C PHE A 212 7.09 3.73 14.12
N SER A 213 6.60 4.92 14.49
CA SER A 213 7.47 6.01 14.96
C SER A 213 8.14 5.73 16.31
N GLN A 214 7.62 4.77 17.08
CA GLN A 214 8.19 4.32 18.34
C GLN A 214 9.25 3.21 18.16
N GLY A 215 9.55 2.82 16.92
CA GLY A 215 10.59 1.85 16.59
C GLY A 215 10.09 0.46 16.21
N GLU A 216 8.78 0.22 16.23
CA GLU A 216 8.23 -1.05 15.75
C GLU A 216 8.41 -1.18 14.23
N SER A 217 8.94 -2.33 13.80
CA SER A 217 9.23 -2.60 12.39
C SER A 217 7.95 -2.76 11.57
N LEU A 218 8.06 -2.60 10.24
CA LEU A 218 6.94 -2.86 9.32
C LEU A 218 6.41 -4.30 9.47
N PHE A 219 7.28 -5.28 9.68
CA PHE A 219 6.87 -6.68 9.73
C PHE A 219 6.10 -7.02 11.01
N GLU A 220 6.48 -6.45 12.15
CA GLU A 220 5.72 -6.55 13.40
C GLU A 220 4.32 -5.92 13.24
N LEU A 221 4.24 -4.75 12.59
CA LEU A 221 2.95 -4.12 12.28
C LEU A 221 2.09 -5.02 11.39
N LEU A 222 2.64 -5.56 10.30
CA LEU A 222 1.94 -6.44 9.37
C LEU A 222 1.49 -7.74 10.06
N GLN A 223 2.33 -8.31 10.93
CA GLN A 223 2.00 -9.52 11.70
C GLN A 223 0.86 -9.24 12.69
N SER A 224 0.89 -8.09 13.37
CA SER A 224 -0.16 -7.70 14.33
C SER A 224 -1.52 -7.41 13.68
N ALA A 225 -1.53 -7.10 12.37
CA ALA A 225 -2.75 -6.84 11.62
C ALA A 225 -3.51 -8.10 11.18
N GLY A 226 -2.88 -9.28 11.26
CA GLY A 226 -3.52 -10.57 11.02
C GLY A 226 -3.91 -10.83 9.56
N ASP A 227 -3.05 -11.53 8.83
CA ASP A 227 -3.39 -12.48 7.76
C ASP A 227 -2.22 -13.48 7.66
N THR A 228 -1.95 -14.17 8.77
CA THR A 228 -0.82 -15.08 8.88
C THR A 228 -1.12 -16.37 8.10
N LYS A 229 -0.69 -16.43 6.84
CA LYS A 229 -0.23 -17.70 6.26
C LYS A 229 1.24 -17.91 6.63
N VAL A 230 1.54 -17.93 7.94
CA VAL A 230 2.74 -18.59 8.46
C VAL A 230 2.26 -19.84 9.16
N SER A 231 1.93 -20.84 8.34
CA SER A 231 1.89 -22.23 8.77
C SER A 231 2.77 -23.00 7.81
N ALA A 232 3.96 -23.36 8.32
CA ALA A 232 4.79 -24.50 7.95
C ALA A 232 5.16 -24.69 6.46
N ALA A 233 6.42 -24.40 6.15
CA ALA A 233 7.29 -25.28 5.37
C ALA A 233 8.73 -25.10 5.85
#